data_AF-A5E1U8-F1
#
_entry.id   AF-A5E1U8-F1
#
_cell.length_a   1.000
_cell.length_b   1.000
_cell.length_c   1.000
_cell.angle_alpha   90.00
_cell.angle_beta   90.00
_cell.angle_gamma   90.00
#
_symmetry.space_group_name_H-M   'P 1'
#
loop_
_entity.id
_entity.type
_entity.pdbx_description
1 polymer ?
#
loop_
_entity_poly.entity_id
_entity_poly.type
_entity_poly.pdbx_seq_one_letter_code
_entity_poly.pdbx_strand_id
1 'polypeptide(L)'
;MLSEYDDSYAKYNKVAIKIIGNREYIPEDILKDLVAIEDSTKNNVSKKVLNVCFSYTARDEMTHAIKSIMQKRIDGKIQHRDEIGISTIESNFYFDDNVPPLDILIRTSGHTRLSDFLLWQCSTSCTIEFPETLWPDFGFVSMISVLFKWSYYKTLQLEEENMCGTQFEIQESIAPVLLKELLKPPPTISVSQK
;
A
#
# COMPACT_ATOMS: atom_id res chain seq x y z
N MET A 1 16.16 24.82 -6.59
CA MET A 1 15.51 26.15 -6.50
C MET A 1 14.01 25.94 -6.65
N LEU A 2 13.38 25.41 -5.60
CA LEU A 2 11.92 25.43 -5.49
C LEU A 2 11.52 26.90 -5.37
N SER A 3 10.65 27.36 -6.25
CA SER A 3 10.32 28.77 -6.44
C SER A 3 9.94 29.44 -5.11
N GLU A 4 10.60 30.56 -4.81
CA GLU A 4 10.31 31.50 -3.70
C GLU A 4 8.94 32.19 -3.81
N TYR A 5 7.97 31.58 -4.50
CA TYR A 5 6.61 32.09 -4.57
C TYR A 5 5.79 31.56 -3.40
N ASP A 6 5.46 32.50 -2.54
CA ASP A 6 4.55 32.47 -1.40
C ASP A 6 3.33 31.55 -1.59
N ASP A 7 3.06 30.78 -0.53
CA ASP A 7 1.95 29.84 -0.33
C ASP A 7 1.87 28.67 -1.32
N SER A 8 2.69 27.65 -1.04
CA SER A 8 2.52 26.33 -1.67
C SER A 8 1.06 25.88 -1.53
N TYR A 9 0.49 25.32 -2.61
CA TYR A 9 -0.88 24.82 -2.63
C TYR A 9 -1.19 23.90 -1.43
N ALA A 10 -0.19 23.13 -0.98
CA ALA A 10 -0.28 22.30 0.20
C ALA A 10 -0.50 23.12 1.50
N LYS A 11 0.21 24.23 1.68
CA LYS A 11 0.03 25.13 2.83
C LYS A 11 -1.35 25.81 2.82
N TYR A 12 -1.79 26.33 1.67
CA TYR A 12 -3.11 26.93 1.53
C TYR A 12 -4.25 25.92 1.82
N ASN A 13 -4.12 24.69 1.31
CA ASN A 13 -5.11 23.62 1.50
C ASN A 13 -4.90 22.80 2.77
N LYS A 14 -3.92 23.17 3.61
CA LYS A 14 -3.54 22.48 4.85
C LYS A 14 -3.26 20.98 4.66
N VAL A 15 -2.60 20.61 3.57
CA VAL A 15 -2.17 19.22 3.30
C VAL A 15 -0.81 18.98 3.94
N ALA A 16 -0.67 17.92 4.71
CA ALA A 16 0.62 17.42 5.19
C ALA A 16 1.25 16.52 4.13
N ILE A 17 2.48 16.80 3.71
CA ILE A 17 3.20 15.97 2.73
C ILE A 17 4.16 15.06 3.49
N LYS A 18 4.18 13.78 3.12
CA LYS A 18 5.09 12.77 3.68
C LYS A 18 5.74 11.97 2.58
N ILE A 19 7.04 11.73 2.71
CA ILE A 19 7.83 10.95 1.75
C ILE A 19 8.00 9.54 2.29
N ILE A 20 7.50 8.57 1.53
CA ILE A 20 7.48 7.15 1.87
C ILE A 20 8.48 6.41 0.97
N GLY A 21 9.36 5.62 1.56
CA GLY A 21 10.36 4.84 0.84
C GLY A 21 11.75 4.98 1.42
N ASN A 22 12.72 4.34 0.76
CA ASN A 22 14.08 4.29 1.27
C ASN A 22 14.84 5.58 0.95
N ARG A 23 15.08 6.39 2.00
CA ARG A 23 15.78 7.68 1.93
C ARG A 23 17.28 7.54 1.61
N GLU A 24 17.87 6.37 1.82
CA GLU A 24 19.30 6.12 1.53
C GLU A 24 19.59 6.16 0.01
N TYR A 25 18.59 5.89 -0.82
CA TYR A 25 18.73 5.97 -2.28
C TYR A 25 18.47 7.37 -2.85
N ILE A 26 18.16 8.35 -2.00
CA ILE A 26 17.85 9.72 -2.42
C ILE A 26 19.13 10.57 -2.32
N PRO A 27 19.56 11.24 -3.40
CA PRO A 27 20.67 12.20 -3.36
C PRO A 27 20.48 13.27 -2.27
N GLU A 28 21.57 13.70 -1.62
CA GLU A 28 21.49 14.59 -0.45
C GLU A 28 20.85 15.95 -0.74
N ASP A 29 21.04 16.49 -1.95
CA ASP A 29 20.43 17.75 -2.39
C ASP A 29 18.90 17.62 -2.47
N ILE A 30 18.42 16.53 -3.07
CA ILE A 30 16.98 16.23 -3.16
C ILE A 30 16.42 15.92 -1.76
N LEU A 31 17.13 15.15 -0.95
CA LEU A 31 16.69 14.80 0.40
C LEU A 31 16.50 16.04 1.27
N LYS A 32 17.39 17.04 1.17
CA LYS A 32 17.24 18.32 1.88
C LYS A 32 15.97 19.07 1.48
N ASP A 33 15.67 19.12 0.18
CA ASP A 33 14.45 19.75 -0.32
C ASP A 33 13.19 19.00 0.15
N LEU A 34 13.20 17.66 0.13
CA LEU A 34 12.10 16.83 0.61
C LEU A 34 11.85 17.01 2.10
N VAL A 35 12.90 17.01 2.93
CA VAL A 35 12.79 17.25 4.38
C VAL A 35 12.24 18.65 4.65
N ALA A 36 12.70 19.67 3.91
CA ALA A 36 12.16 21.02 4.05
C ALA A 36 10.66 21.10 3.73
N ILE A 37 10.19 20.35 2.71
CA ILE A 37 8.76 20.26 2.38
C ILE A 37 7.97 19.57 3.49
N GLU A 38 8.43 18.43 3.99
CA GLU A 38 7.78 17.72 5.11
C GLU A 38 7.68 18.62 6.35
N ASP A 39 8.79 19.29 6.72
CA ASP A 39 8.84 20.18 7.89
C ASP A 39 7.93 21.40 7.74
N SER A 40 7.84 21.97 6.53
CA SER A 40 6.96 23.11 6.26
C SER A 40 5.47 22.76 6.34
N THR A 41 5.12 21.47 6.16
CA THR A 41 3.73 21.00 6.10
C THR A 41 3.29 20.18 7.32
N LYS A 42 4.20 19.82 8.23
CA LYS A 42 3.92 18.96 9.41
C LYS A 42 2.83 19.48 10.35
N ASN A 43 2.73 20.80 10.51
CA ASN A 43 1.80 21.44 11.44
C ASN A 43 0.43 21.73 10.81
N ASN A 44 0.19 21.26 9.58
CA ASN A 44 -1.10 21.42 8.94
C ASN A 44 -2.11 20.49 9.62
N VAL A 45 -2.84 21.03 10.62
CA VAL A 45 -3.80 20.34 11.50
C VAL A 45 -5.02 19.75 10.76
N SER A 46 -5.07 19.78 9.42
CA SER A 46 -6.17 19.20 8.68
C SER A 46 -5.97 17.69 8.50
N LYS A 47 -7.06 16.92 8.43
CA LYS A 47 -7.05 15.46 8.23
C LYS A 47 -6.56 15.02 6.82
N LYS A 48 -5.85 15.86 6.07
CA LYS A 48 -5.40 15.59 4.70
C LYS A 48 -3.90 15.33 4.68
N VAL A 49 -3.52 14.11 4.32
CA VAL A 49 -2.12 13.70 4.18
C VAL A 49 -1.90 13.24 2.74
N LEU A 50 -0.82 13.71 2.12
CA LEU A 50 -0.33 13.24 0.82
C LEU A 50 0.95 12.45 1.05
N ASN A 51 0.85 11.13 0.90
CA ASN A 51 1.99 10.22 0.93
C ASN A 51 2.60 10.11 -0.48
N VAL A 52 3.81 10.63 -0.65
CA VAL A 52 4.57 10.56 -1.89
C VAL A 52 5.56 9.41 -1.77
N CYS A 53 5.30 8.32 -2.51
CA CYS A 53 6.21 7.19 -2.55
C CYS A 53 7.40 7.50 -3.45
N PHE A 54 8.60 7.65 -2.88
CA PHE A 54 9.83 8.01 -3.58
C PHE A 54 10.93 7.04 -3.19
N SER A 55 11.62 6.45 -4.18
CA SER A 55 12.52 5.31 -3.97
C SER A 55 11.83 4.17 -3.19
N TYR A 56 10.59 3.86 -3.57
CA TYR A 56 9.71 2.91 -2.88
C TYR A 56 9.48 1.65 -3.71
N THR A 57 9.50 0.49 -3.05
CA THR A 57 8.90 -0.77 -3.51
C THR A 57 8.30 -1.49 -2.31
N ALA A 58 7.21 -2.25 -2.50
CA ALA A 58 6.56 -2.96 -1.41
C ALA A 58 7.47 -4.04 -0.79
N ARG A 59 8.31 -4.70 -1.61
CA ARG A 59 9.31 -5.65 -1.11
C ARG A 59 10.41 -5.00 -0.28
N ASP A 60 10.88 -3.80 -0.65
CA ASP A 60 11.83 -3.04 0.17
C ASP A 60 11.21 -2.62 1.51
N GLU A 61 9.96 -2.13 1.48
CA GLU A 61 9.20 -1.78 2.69
C GLU A 61 9.05 -2.96 3.66
N MET A 62 8.65 -4.13 3.18
CA MET A 62 8.55 -5.33 4.02
C MET A 62 9.92 -5.73 4.60
N THR A 63 10.99 -5.61 3.79
CA THR A 63 12.35 -5.89 4.24
C THR A 63 12.79 -4.90 5.33
N HIS A 64 12.47 -3.63 5.16
CA HIS A 64 12.73 -2.58 6.13
C HIS A 64 12.01 -2.85 7.46
N ALA A 65 10.71 -3.17 7.41
CA ALA A 65 9.92 -3.47 8.61
C ALA A 65 10.50 -4.64 9.39
N ILE A 66 10.85 -5.73 8.70
CA ILE A 66 11.48 -6.91 9.33
C ILE A 66 12.80 -6.53 10.00
N LYS A 67 13.66 -5.76 9.32
CA LYS A 67 14.94 -5.28 9.89
C LYS A 67 14.72 -4.39 11.11
N SER A 68 13.76 -3.47 11.06
CA SER A 68 13.39 -2.60 12.18
C SER A 68 12.93 -3.40 13.40
N ILE A 69 12.08 -4.42 13.19
CA ILE A 69 11.61 -5.31 14.25
C ILE A 69 12.77 -6.11 14.85
N MET A 70 13.68 -6.62 14.03
CA MET A 70 14.87 -7.33 14.53
C MET A 70 15.77 -6.40 15.35
N GLN A 71 15.93 -5.13 14.95
CA GLN A 71 16.66 -4.16 15.76
C GLN A 71 15.96 -3.89 17.10
N LYS A 72 14.63 -3.70 17.10
CA LYS A 72 13.84 -3.55 18.34
C LYS A 72 13.99 -4.75 19.28
N ARG A 73 14.11 -5.96 18.74
CA ARG A 73 14.38 -7.18 19.53
C ARG A 73 15.79 -7.17 20.13
N ILE A 74 16.80 -6.80 19.36
CA ILE A 74 18.19 -6.67 19.86
C ILE A 74 18.27 -5.61 20.97
N ASP A 75 17.53 -4.51 20.82
CA ASP A 75 17.42 -3.43 21.81
C ASP A 75 16.60 -3.81 23.07
N GLY A 76 16.04 -5.04 23.12
CA GLY A 76 15.24 -5.53 24.24
C GLY A 76 13.81 -4.97 24.32
N LYS A 77 13.33 -4.28 23.28
CA LYS A 77 11.96 -3.73 23.21
C LYS A 77 10.91 -4.80 22.86
N ILE A 78 11.32 -5.89 22.21
CA ILE A 78 10.50 -7.07 21.91
C ILE A 78 11.20 -8.27 22.55
N GLN A 79 10.53 -8.98 23.45
CA GLN A 79 11.16 -10.07 24.21
C GLN A 79 10.83 -11.45 23.63
N HIS A 80 9.57 -11.64 23.25
CA HIS A 80 9.04 -12.90 22.75
C HIS A 80 8.68 -12.82 21.26
N ARG A 81 8.90 -13.92 20.55
CA ARG A 81 8.57 -14.02 19.12
C ARG A 81 7.08 -13.83 18.84
N ASP A 82 6.24 -14.22 19.81
CA ASP A 82 4.78 -14.22 19.68
C ASP A 82 4.21 -12.78 19.76
N GLU A 83 5.05 -11.80 20.12
CA GLU A 83 4.73 -10.36 20.02
C GLU A 83 4.83 -9.82 18.58
N ILE A 84 5.41 -10.59 17.65
CA ILE A 84 5.54 -10.20 16.24
C ILE A 84 4.32 -10.71 15.48
N GLY A 85 3.33 -9.83 15.32
CA GLY A 85 2.14 -10.07 14.52
C GLY A 85 2.05 -9.17 13.28
N ILE A 86 0.92 -9.26 12.58
CA ILE A 86 0.57 -8.41 11.42
C ILE A 86 0.65 -6.93 11.81
N SER A 87 0.05 -6.53 12.93
CA SER A 87 0.10 -5.15 13.44
C SER A 87 1.51 -4.68 13.80
N THR A 88 2.36 -5.57 14.30
CA THR A 88 3.77 -5.27 14.59
C THR A 88 4.55 -5.03 13.30
N ILE A 89 4.24 -5.75 12.21
CA ILE A 89 4.83 -5.51 10.89
C ILE A 89 4.34 -4.18 10.31
N GLU A 90 3.03 -3.93 10.37
CA GLU A 90 2.40 -2.72 9.83
C GLU A 90 2.92 -1.43 10.49
N SER A 91 3.04 -1.42 11.81
CA SER A 91 3.65 -0.31 12.59
C SER A 91 5.16 -0.13 12.38
N ASN A 92 5.77 -0.92 11.50
CA ASN A 92 7.18 -0.83 11.14
C ASN A 92 7.41 -0.59 9.64
N PHE A 93 6.34 -0.39 8.87
CA PHE A 93 6.45 0.12 7.51
C PHE A 93 6.93 1.58 7.46
N TYR A 94 7.13 2.10 6.24
CA TYR A 94 7.53 3.49 6.05
C TYR A 94 6.39 4.49 6.35
N PHE A 95 5.15 4.00 6.44
CA PHE A 95 3.97 4.78 6.78
C PHE A 95 3.87 5.04 8.29
N ASP A 96 3.20 6.13 8.68
CA ASP A 96 2.89 6.33 10.10
C ASP A 96 1.73 5.44 10.56
N ASP A 97 1.67 5.20 11.87
CA ASP A 97 0.63 4.37 12.52
C ASP A 97 -0.81 4.87 12.30
N ASN A 98 -1.00 6.15 11.92
CA ASN A 98 -2.32 6.76 11.75
C ASN A 98 -2.82 6.75 10.29
N VAL A 99 -2.12 6.06 9.38
CA VAL A 99 -2.55 5.97 7.98
C VAL A 99 -3.75 5.02 7.89
N PRO A 100 -4.90 5.46 7.35
CA PRO A 100 -6.06 4.60 7.21
C PRO A 100 -5.80 3.48 6.19
N PRO A 101 -6.56 2.37 6.25
CA PRO A 101 -6.49 1.32 5.24
C PRO A 101 -6.71 1.84 3.82
N LEU A 102 -6.10 1.17 2.84
CA LEU A 102 -6.20 1.55 1.44
C LEU A 102 -7.53 1.06 0.82
N ASP A 103 -8.41 1.99 0.48
CA ASP A 103 -9.71 1.67 -0.13
C ASP A 103 -9.63 1.43 -1.64
N ILE A 104 -8.86 2.26 -2.36
CA ILE A 104 -8.79 2.25 -3.83
C ILE A 104 -7.34 2.37 -4.27
N LEU A 105 -6.90 1.47 -5.13
CA LEU A 105 -5.67 1.60 -5.89
C LEU A 105 -6.01 1.88 -7.35
N ILE A 106 -5.59 3.05 -7.85
CA ILE A 106 -5.80 3.44 -9.25
C ILE A 106 -4.46 3.35 -10.00
N ARG A 107 -4.44 2.62 -11.11
CA ARG A 107 -3.29 2.59 -12.02
C ARG A 107 -3.71 2.93 -13.44
N THR A 108 -3.27 4.09 -13.90
CA THR A 108 -3.54 4.62 -15.23
C THR A 108 -2.76 3.90 -16.34
N SER A 109 -3.04 4.29 -17.59
CA SER A 109 -2.41 3.80 -18.81
C SER A 109 -2.76 2.34 -19.18
N GLY A 110 -3.86 1.80 -18.66
CA GLY A 110 -4.41 0.48 -19.07
C GLY A 110 -3.56 -0.74 -18.72
N HIS A 111 -2.53 -0.61 -17.87
CA HIS A 111 -1.65 -1.72 -17.50
C HIS A 111 -2.19 -2.50 -16.31
N THR A 112 -2.47 -3.80 -16.48
CA THR A 112 -3.02 -4.68 -15.43
C THR A 112 -1.95 -5.37 -14.57
N ARG A 113 -1.09 -4.56 -13.92
CA ARG A 113 -0.10 -5.06 -12.95
C ARG A 113 0.03 -4.09 -11.78
N LEU A 114 0.62 -4.51 -10.66
CA LEU A 114 0.84 -3.61 -9.51
C LEU A 114 2.22 -2.95 -9.52
N SER A 115 3.21 -3.55 -10.20
CA SER A 115 4.59 -3.04 -10.24
C SER A 115 5.20 -2.80 -8.85
N ASP A 116 4.99 -3.73 -7.93
CA ASP A 116 5.60 -3.68 -6.58
C ASP A 116 5.17 -2.46 -5.76
N PHE A 117 3.92 -2.02 -5.95
CA PHE A 117 3.35 -0.86 -5.27
C PHE A 117 2.25 -1.28 -4.29
N LEU A 118 2.41 -0.92 -3.02
CA LEU A 118 1.45 -1.12 -1.92
C LEU A 118 0.88 -2.55 -1.81
N LEU A 119 1.70 -3.57 -2.05
CA LEU A 119 1.22 -4.95 -2.13
C LEU A 119 0.57 -5.43 -0.82
N TRP A 120 1.13 -5.05 0.33
CA TRP A 120 0.56 -5.39 1.63
C TRP A 120 -0.74 -4.63 1.87
N GLN A 121 -0.74 -3.32 1.63
CA GLN A 121 -1.89 -2.45 1.89
C GLN A 121 -3.07 -2.77 0.95
N CYS A 122 -2.80 -3.32 -0.24
CA CYS A 122 -3.83 -3.75 -1.19
C CYS A 122 -4.48 -5.11 -0.89
N SER A 123 -3.97 -5.92 0.05
CA SER A 123 -4.35 -7.34 0.12
C SER A 123 -5.78 -7.62 0.59
N THR A 124 -6.36 -6.75 1.43
CA THR A 124 -7.52 -7.15 2.26
C THR A 124 -8.85 -6.57 1.76
N SER A 125 -8.94 -5.26 1.56
CA SER A 125 -10.22 -4.59 1.25
C SER A 125 -10.11 -3.51 0.17
N CYS A 126 -8.99 -3.51 -0.56
CA CYS A 126 -8.70 -2.53 -1.59
C CYS A 126 -9.36 -2.90 -2.92
N THR A 127 -10.03 -1.94 -3.55
CA THR A 127 -10.50 -2.06 -4.94
C THR A 127 -9.42 -1.58 -5.88
N ILE A 128 -9.08 -2.37 -6.90
CA ILE A 128 -8.03 -2.02 -7.86
C ILE A 128 -8.67 -1.64 -9.20
N GLU A 129 -8.36 -0.44 -9.68
CA GLU A 129 -8.91 0.13 -10.91
C GLU A 129 -7.80 0.44 -11.92
N PHE A 130 -8.01 0.00 -13.17
CA PHE A 130 -7.05 0.16 -14.26
C PHE A 130 -7.63 1.01 -15.41
N PRO A 131 -7.82 2.32 -15.23
CA PRO A 131 -8.28 3.18 -16.31
C PRO A 131 -7.27 3.22 -17.47
N GLU A 132 -7.79 3.18 -18.70
CA GLU A 132 -6.96 3.26 -19.92
C GLU A 132 -6.32 4.65 -20.13
N THR A 133 -6.90 5.69 -19.53
CA THR A 133 -6.40 7.08 -19.59
C THR A 133 -4.96 7.18 -19.14
N LEU A 134 -4.13 7.93 -19.86
CA LEU A 134 -2.73 8.20 -19.48
C LEU A 134 -2.68 9.10 -18.25
N TRP A 135 -1.60 9.03 -17.47
CA TRP A 135 -1.46 9.84 -16.25
C TRP A 135 -1.64 11.37 -16.46
N PRO A 136 -1.01 12.00 -17.48
CA PRO A 136 -1.20 13.44 -17.71
C PRO A 136 -2.64 13.83 -18.07
N ASP A 137 -3.42 12.90 -18.63
CA ASP A 137 -4.81 13.11 -19.05
C ASP A 137 -5.81 12.70 -17.94
N PHE A 138 -5.34 12.10 -16.85
CA PHE A 138 -6.18 11.68 -15.74
C PHE A 138 -6.61 12.89 -14.91
N GLY A 139 -7.83 13.36 -15.16
CA GLY A 139 -8.39 14.56 -14.53
C GLY A 139 -9.53 14.29 -13.55
N PHE A 140 -10.22 15.37 -13.21
CA PHE A 140 -11.36 15.36 -12.28
C PHE A 140 -12.47 14.39 -12.71
N VAL A 141 -12.84 14.37 -14.00
CA VAL A 141 -13.91 13.50 -14.51
C VAL A 141 -13.55 12.03 -14.34
N SER A 142 -12.33 11.62 -14.71
CA SER A 142 -11.85 10.24 -14.55
C SER A 142 -11.81 9.82 -13.08
N MET A 143 -11.35 10.71 -12.18
CA MET A 143 -11.36 10.46 -10.74
C MET A 143 -12.78 10.24 -10.22
N ILE A 144 -13.72 11.11 -10.59
CA ILE A 144 -15.12 11.00 -10.17
C ILE A 144 -15.76 9.72 -10.68
N SER A 145 -15.49 9.31 -11.93
CA SER A 145 -15.98 8.04 -12.47
C SER A 145 -15.49 6.84 -11.65
N VAL A 146 -14.22 6.82 -11.26
CA VAL A 146 -13.66 5.77 -10.40
C VAL A 146 -14.30 5.78 -9.02
N LEU A 147 -14.45 6.95 -8.40
CA LEU A 147 -15.06 7.07 -7.08
C LEU A 147 -16.52 6.63 -7.06
N PHE A 148 -17.31 6.99 -8.09
CA PHE A 148 -18.69 6.52 -8.21
C PHE A 148 -18.78 5.01 -8.38
N LYS A 149 -17.92 4.44 -9.23
CA LYS A 149 -17.84 3.00 -9.43
C LYS A 149 -17.51 2.27 -8.12
N TRP A 150 -16.46 2.72 -7.42
CA TRP A 150 -16.08 2.18 -6.12
C TRP A 150 -17.21 2.30 -5.10
N SER A 151 -17.83 3.48 -4.96
CA SER A 151 -18.92 3.71 -4.02
C SER A 151 -20.08 2.76 -4.27
N TYR A 152 -20.45 2.54 -5.54
CA TYR A 152 -21.54 1.64 -5.92
C TYR A 152 -21.24 0.19 -5.50
N TYR A 153 -20.08 -0.35 -5.88
CA TYR A 153 -19.73 -1.73 -5.53
C TYR A 153 -19.49 -1.92 -4.04
N LYS A 154 -18.93 -0.91 -3.36
CA LYS A 154 -18.73 -0.97 -1.91
C LYS A 154 -20.05 -1.03 -1.16
N THR A 155 -21.06 -0.27 -1.59
CA THR A 155 -22.40 -0.35 -1.01
C THR A 155 -23.01 -1.74 -1.18
N LEU A 156 -22.92 -2.34 -2.37
CA LEU A 156 -23.41 -3.71 -2.61
C LEU A 156 -22.71 -4.74 -1.73
N GLN A 157 -21.38 -4.66 -1.61
CA GLN A 157 -20.61 -5.54 -0.74
C GLN A 157 -21.07 -5.45 0.73
N LEU A 158 -21.28 -4.23 1.23
CA LEU A 158 -21.75 -4.01 2.61
C LEU A 158 -23.17 -4.55 2.81
N GLU A 159 -24.04 -4.43 1.82
CA GLU A 159 -25.39 -5.02 1.87
C GLU A 159 -25.34 -6.55 1.92
N GLU A 160 -24.48 -7.18 1.11
CA GLU A 160 -24.26 -8.63 1.13
C GLU A 160 -23.70 -9.10 2.48
N GLU A 161 -22.70 -8.41 3.03
CA GLU A 161 -22.12 -8.70 4.34
C GLU A 161 -23.18 -8.57 5.47
N ASN A 162 -24.05 -7.55 5.38
CA ASN A 162 -25.15 -7.36 6.33
C ASN A 162 -26.24 -8.44 6.21
N MET A 163 -26.54 -8.92 4.99
CA MET A 163 -27.51 -9.99 4.76
C MET A 163 -26.98 -11.37 5.13
N CYS A 164 -25.69 -11.64 4.90
CA CYS A 164 -25.07 -12.94 5.17
C CYS A 164 -24.73 -13.14 6.65
N GLY A 165 -24.70 -12.06 7.45
CA GLY A 165 -24.18 -12.08 8.81
C GLY A 165 -22.65 -12.12 8.80
N THR A 166 -22.00 -11.24 9.56
CA THR A 166 -20.55 -11.07 9.53
C THR A 166 -19.82 -12.35 9.98
N GLN A 167 -19.37 -13.16 9.02
CA GLN A 167 -18.33 -14.18 9.22
C GLN A 167 -17.36 -14.18 8.03
N PHE A 168 -16.48 -13.19 8.01
CA PHE A 168 -15.12 -13.42 7.52
C PHE A 168 -14.23 -13.72 8.75
N GLU A 169 -14.51 -14.82 9.43
CA GLU A 169 -13.39 -15.55 10.02
C GLU A 169 -12.64 -16.14 8.82
N ILE A 170 -11.32 -15.95 8.76
CA ILE A 170 -10.48 -16.83 7.95
C ILE A 170 -10.68 -18.22 8.54
N GLN A 171 -11.66 -18.95 8.04
CA GLN A 171 -11.84 -20.33 8.38
C GLN A 171 -10.61 -21.02 7.77
N GLU A 172 -9.62 -21.37 8.60
CA GLU A 172 -8.62 -22.40 8.28
C GLU A 172 -9.31 -23.78 8.13
N SER A 173 -10.45 -23.84 7.45
CA SER A 173 -11.04 -25.04 6.92
C SER A 173 -10.42 -25.30 5.55
N ILE A 174 -9.10 -25.50 5.52
CA ILE A 174 -8.53 -26.33 4.47
C ILE A 174 -9.04 -27.73 4.80
N ALA A 175 -10.09 -28.18 4.09
CA ALA A 175 -10.46 -29.59 4.12
C ALA A 175 -9.16 -30.39 3.91
N PRO A 176 -8.82 -31.37 4.77
CA PRO A 176 -7.54 -32.06 4.67
C PRO A 176 -7.44 -32.62 3.26
N VAL A 177 -6.56 -32.03 2.45
CA VAL A 177 -6.30 -32.54 1.11
C VAL A 177 -5.65 -33.89 1.33
N LEU A 178 -6.44 -34.95 1.16
CA LEU A 178 -5.93 -36.31 1.12
C LEU A 178 -5.00 -36.37 -0.09
N LEU A 179 -3.69 -36.22 0.15
CA LEU A 179 -2.63 -36.30 -0.88
C LEU A 179 -2.74 -37.56 -1.77
N LYS A 180 -3.44 -38.59 -1.29
CA LYS A 180 -3.72 -39.85 -2.01
C LYS A 180 -4.85 -39.74 -3.06
N GLU A 181 -5.69 -38.71 -2.99
CA GLU A 181 -6.81 -38.46 -3.91
C GLU A 181 -6.45 -37.48 -5.04
N LEU A 182 -5.26 -36.89 -5.00
CA LEU A 182 -4.77 -36.07 -6.09
C LEU A 182 -4.64 -36.91 -7.36
N LEU A 183 -5.17 -36.36 -8.46
CA LEU A 183 -4.93 -36.92 -9.78
C LEU A 183 -3.42 -37.05 -10.00
N LYS A 184 -2.98 -38.19 -10.54
CA LYS A 184 -1.57 -38.40 -10.86
C LYS A 184 -1.11 -37.26 -11.78
N PRO A 185 0.05 -36.64 -11.51
CA PRO A 185 0.54 -35.56 -12.35
C PRO A 185 0.63 -36.07 -13.81
N PRO A 186 0.36 -35.20 -14.80
CA PRO A 186 0.52 -35.57 -16.19
C PRO A 186 1.96 -36.04 -16.44
N PRO A 187 2.18 -37.01 -17.36
CA PRO A 187 3.50 -37.52 -17.64
C PRO A 187 4.44 -36.39 -18.04
N THR A 188 5.60 -36.31 -17.39
CA THR A 188 6.63 -35.30 -17.67
C THR A 188 7.13 -35.47 -19.10
N ILE A 189 6.74 -34.57 -20.00
CA ILE A 189 7.40 -34.43 -21.31
C ILE A 189 8.66 -33.59 -21.08
N SER A 190 9.81 -34.25 -21.13
CA SER A 190 11.10 -33.55 -21.13
C SER A 190 11.26 -32.81 -22.46
N VAL A 191 11.27 -31.47 -22.39
CA VAL A 191 11.62 -30.61 -23.52
C VAL A 191 13.15 -30.49 -23.57
N SER A 192 13.84 -31.59 -23.86
CA SER A 192 15.29 -31.60 -24.07
C SER A 192 15.72 -32.56 -25.17
N GLN A 193 14.87 -32.75 -26.19
CA GLN A 193 15.30 -33.30 -27.48
C GLN A 193 14.73 -32.46 -28.62
N LYS A 194 15.45 -31.40 -28.97
CA LYS A 194 15.75 -31.00 -30.34
C LYS A 194 16.91 -30.04 -30.37
#